data_AF-A0A5N7A394-F1
#
_entry.id   AF-A0A5N7A394-F1
#
_cell.length_a   1.000
_cell.length_b   1.000
_cell.length_c   1.000
_cell.angle_alpha   90.00
_cell.angle_beta   90.00
_cell.angle_gamma   90.00
#
_symmetry.space_group_name_H-M   'P 1'
#
loop_
_entity.id
_entity.type
_entity.pdbx_description
1 polymer ?
#
loop_
_entity_poly.entity_id
_entity_poly.type
_entity_poly.pdbx_seq_one_letter_code
_entity_poly.pdbx_strand_id
1 'polypeptide(L)' 'MDGKVSAIKRITGGVVFVDTIPKNPSGKILRKVLRDRAREEVASNPSITAKL' A
#
# COMPACT_ATOMS: atom_id res chain seq x y z
N MET A 1 -16.24 2.93 10.16
CA MET A 1 -16.26 1.79 9.19
C MET A 1 -16.05 0.51 9.98
N ASP A 2 -16.84 0.31 11.03
CA ASP A 2 -16.62 -0.76 12.00
C ASP A 2 -17.77 -1.75 11.86
N GLY A 3 -17.54 -2.84 11.14
CA GLY A 3 -18.53 -3.90 10.99
C GLY A 3 -18.47 -4.68 9.66
N LYS A 4 -17.86 -4.13 8.61
CA LYS A 4 -17.76 -4.82 7.31
C LYS A 4 -16.71 -5.94 7.29
N VAL A 5 -15.64 -5.80 8.06
CA VAL A 5 -14.55 -6.78 8.12
C VAL A 5 -14.06 -6.97 9.56
N SER A 6 -13.62 -8.20 9.87
CA SER A 6 -12.93 -8.53 11.13
C SER A 6 -11.70 -7.64 11.32
N ALA A 7 -11.36 -7.34 12.58
CA ALA A 7 -10.28 -6.43 12.95
C ALA A 7 -8.94 -6.76 12.27
N ILE A 8 -8.61 -8.05 12.12
CA ILE A 8 -7.38 -8.51 11.50
C ILE A 8 -7.27 -8.19 9.99
N LYS A 9 -8.40 -8.01 9.29
CA LYS A 9 -8.44 -7.72 7.85
C LYS A 9 -8.48 -6.23 7.54
N ARG A 10 -8.40 -5.37 8.55
CA ARG A 10 -8.43 -3.92 8.36
C ARG A 10 -7.11 -3.45 7.80
N ILE A 11 -7.17 -2.50 6.87
CA ILE A 11 -5.99 -1.85 6.31
C ILE A 11 -5.45 -0.88 7.36
N THR A 12 -4.33 -1.21 7.98
CA THR A 12 -3.68 -0.40 9.02
C THR A 12 -2.45 0.36 8.51
N GLY A 13 -1.91 -0.03 7.35
CA GLY A 13 -0.73 0.59 6.73
C GLY A 13 -1.01 1.83 5.89
N GLY A 14 -2.24 2.36 5.90
CA GLY A 14 -2.66 3.45 5.03
C GLY A 14 -3.04 3.00 3.61
N VAL A 15 -3.45 3.97 2.78
CA VAL A 15 -3.83 3.75 1.37
C VAL A 15 -3.35 4.94 0.56
N VAL A 16 -2.82 4.66 -0.64
CA VAL A 16 -2.41 5.67 -1.62
C VAL A 16 -3.16 5.40 -2.92
N PHE A 17 -3.68 6.46 -3.53
CA PHE A 17 -4.30 6.39 -4.84
C PHE A 17 -3.23 6.60 -5.90
N VAL A 18 -3.24 5.74 -6.92
CA VAL A 18 -2.31 5.78 -8.05
C VAL A 18 -3.09 5.62 -9.34
N ASP A 19 -2.64 6.30 -10.39
CA ASP A 19 -3.32 6.25 -11.69
C ASP A 19 -3.18 4.87 -12.35
N THR A 20 -2.08 4.16 -12.11
CA THR A 20 -1.84 2.85 -12.71
C THR A 20 -1.03 1.93 -11.79
N ILE A 21 -1.50 0.68 -11.69
CA ILE A 21 -0.79 -0.38 -10.94
C ILE A 21 0.28 -1.00 -11.85
N PRO A 22 1.57 -1.01 -11.46
CA PRO A 22 2.63 -1.63 -12.23
C PRO A 22 2.43 -3.16 -12.29
N LYS A 23 2.31 -3.67 -13.51
CA LYS A 23 2.11 -5.09 -13.81
C LYS A 23 3.15 -5.56 -14.82
N ASN A 24 3.45 -6.84 -14.80
CA ASN A 24 4.23 -7.47 -15.87
C ASN A 24 3.35 -7.71 -17.12
N PRO A 25 3.94 -8.12 -18.27
CA PRO A 25 3.18 -8.39 -19.49
C PRO A 25 2.07 -9.46 -19.35
N SER A 26 2.18 -10.34 -18.36
CA SER A 26 1.15 -11.36 -18.04
C SER A 26 0.12 -10.86 -17.01
N GLY A 27 0.13 -9.58 -16.63
CA GLY A 27 -0.81 -8.97 -15.69
C GLY A 27 -0.50 -9.18 -14.20
N LYS A 28 0.61 -9.84 -13.84
CA LYS A 28 1.02 -10.01 -12.44
C LYS A 28 1.50 -8.68 -11.86
N ILE A 29 1.01 -8.33 -10.67
CA ILE A 29 1.39 -7.10 -9.97
C ILE A 29 2.85 -7.17 -9.52
N LEU A 30 3.61 -6.11 -9.80
CA LEU A 30 4.99 -5.97 -9.38
C LEU A 30 5.06 -5.46 -7.93
N ARG A 31 4.83 -6.35 -6.97
CA ARG A 31 4.78 -6.03 -5.53
C ARG A 31 6.09 -5.47 -4.96
N LYS A 32 7.24 -5.81 -5.56
CA LYS A 32 8.54 -5.28 -5.11
C LYS A 32 8.61 -3.77 -5.35
N VAL A 33 8.35 -3.36 -6.60
CA VAL A 33 8.31 -1.95 -7.01
C VAL A 33 7.34 -1.14 -6.14
N LEU A 34 6.14 -1.68 -5.89
CA LEU A 34 5.15 -1.01 -5.03
C LEU A 34 5.63 -0.86 -3.58
N ARG A 35 6.31 -1.87 -3.02
CA ARG A 35 6.87 -1.79 -1.66
C ARG A 35 8.03 -0.81 -1.58
N ASP A 36 8.87 -0.74 -2.60
CA ASP A 36 10.00 0.19 -2.64
C ASP A 36 9.50 1.64 -2.71
N ARG A 37 8.49 1.93 -3.55
CA ARG A 37 7.80 3.23 -3.56
C ARG A 37 7.19 3.60 -2.20
N ALA A 38 6.49 2.65 -1.56
CA ALA A 38 5.90 2.89 -0.24
C ALA A 38 6.95 3.20 0.83
N ARG A 39 8.13 2.57 0.78
CA ARG A 39 9.26 2.88 1.68
C ARG A 39 9.77 4.30 1.47
N GLU A 40 9.95 4.70 0.21
CA GLU A 40 10.39 6.05 -0.15
C GLU A 40 9.38 7.11 0.32
N GLU A 41 8.09 6.88 0.11
CA GLU A 41 7.02 7.78 0.58
C GLU A 41 6.98 7.92 2.11
N VAL A 42 7.10 6.81 2.84
CA VAL A 42 7.15 6.83 4.32
C VAL A 42 8.40 7.54 4.82
N ALA A 43 9.56 7.34 4.16
CA ALA A 43 10.79 8.03 4.53
C ALA A 43 10.73 9.54 4.26
N SER A 44 10.08 9.94 3.17
CA SER A 44 9.91 11.36 2.80
C SER A 44 8.90 12.08 3.69
N ASN A 45 7.87 11.37 4.18
CA ASN A 45 6.81 11.96 4.98
C ASN A 45 6.50 11.16 6.27
N PRO A 46 7.12 11.52 7.40
CA PRO A 46 7.04 10.74 8.64
C PRO A 46 5.68 10.83 9.36
N SER A 47 4.73 11.63 8.86
CA SER A 47 3.38 11.72 9.44
C SER A 47 2.47 10.56 9.05
N ILE A 48 2.92 9.65 8.17
CA ILE A 48 2.13 8.51 7.71
C ILE A 48 2.36 7.35 8.69
N THR A 49 1.36 7.04 9.51
CA THR A 49 1.36 5.91 10.46
C THR A 49 1.20 4.57 9.73
N ALA A 50 2.04 4.29 8.74
CA ALA A 50 2.05 3.02 8.05
C ALA A 50 2.86 1.99 8.84
N LYS A 51 2.23 0.85 9.16
CA LYS A 51 2.94 -0.34 9.68
C LYS A 51 3.58 -1.03 8.47
N LEU A 52 4.82 -0.68 8.14
CA LEU A 52 5.55 -1.22 6.99
C LEU A 52 6.27 -2.54 7.31
#